data_AF-A0A0C2CZ35-F1
#
_entry.id   AF-A0A0C2CZ35-F1
#
_cell.length_a   1.000
_cell.length_b   1.000
_cell.length_c   1.000
_cell.angle_alpha   90.00
_cell.angle_beta   90.00
_cell.angle_gamma   90.00
#
_symmetry.space_group_name_H-M   'P 1'
#
loop_
_entity.id
_entity.type
_entity.pdbx_description
1 polymer ?
#
loop_
_entity_poly.entity_id
_entity_poly.type
_entity_poly.pdbx_seq_one_letter_code
_entity_poly.pdbx_strand_id
1 'polypeptide(L)'
;MASAGGGTVTVLISRWTTKKIQVDMLIDGMLASLVSSTAGCLFYTPWQATVVGAIGSAMALLIYPLLEKAEVDDPVGVVPVHVVGSVWGMISPAIFVCRDFGLADHQVSLRGVDIYPMK
;
A
#
# COMPACT_ATOMS: atom_id res chain seq x y z
N MET A 1 5.00 -10.76 -1.25
CA MET A 1 4.32 -10.47 -2.53
C MET A 1 4.08 -8.98 -2.76
N ALA A 2 3.60 -8.21 -1.77
CA ALA A 2 3.36 -6.76 -1.92
C ALA A 2 4.55 -5.96 -2.48
N SER A 3 5.75 -6.12 -1.92
CA SER A 3 6.95 -5.42 -2.41
C SER A 3 7.35 -5.84 -3.84
N ALA A 4 7.12 -7.09 -4.24
CA ALA A 4 7.40 -7.56 -5.60
C ALA A 4 6.42 -6.95 -6.62
N GLY A 5 5.11 -6.93 -6.29
CA GLY A 5 4.11 -6.24 -7.13
C GLY A 5 4.35 -4.74 -7.21
N GLY A 6 4.63 -4.15 -6.04
CA GLY A 6 5.04 -2.77 -5.86
C GLY A 6 6.21 -2.36 -6.76
N GLY A 7 7.36 -3.03 -6.59
CA GLY A 7 8.57 -2.78 -7.36
C GLY A 7 8.38 -2.97 -8.87
N THR A 8 7.61 -3.98 -9.29
CA THR A 8 7.31 -4.17 -10.72
C THR A 8 6.54 -2.98 -11.30
N VAL A 9 5.53 -2.50 -10.58
CA VAL A 9 4.75 -1.31 -10.99
C VAL A 9 5.61 -0.06 -10.98
N THR A 10 6.45 0.11 -9.96
CA THR A 10 7.37 1.25 -9.86
C THR A 10 8.35 1.30 -11.03
N VAL A 11 8.91 0.15 -11.44
CA VAL A 11 9.77 0.07 -12.63
C VAL A 11 9.00 0.50 -13.88
N LEU A 12 7.75 0.04 -14.03
CA LEU A 12 6.90 0.39 -15.17
C LEU A 12 6.64 1.90 -15.23
N ILE A 13 6.25 2.48 -14.10
CA ILE A 13 5.95 3.92 -13.95
C ILE A 13 7.22 4.75 -14.17
N SER A 14 8.33 4.40 -13.53
CA SER A 14 9.62 5.10 -13.70
C SER A 14 10.06 5.08 -15.17
N ARG A 15 9.88 3.94 -15.86
CA ARG A 15 10.24 3.81 -17.28
C ARG A 15 9.35 4.64 -18.20
N TRP A 16 8.09 4.87 -17.85
CA TRP A 16 7.17 5.72 -18.60
C TRP A 16 7.38 7.21 -18.32
N THR A 17 7.52 7.60 -17.05
CA THR A 17 7.65 9.01 -16.66
C THR A 17 9.03 9.56 -16.99
N THR A 18 10.10 8.85 -16.60
CA THR A 18 11.47 9.38 -16.66
C THR A 18 12.26 8.82 -17.85
N LYS A 19 11.69 7.88 -18.62
CA LYS A 19 12.36 7.09 -19.69
C LYS A 19 13.61 6.32 -19.26
N LYS A 20 13.97 6.39 -17.97
CA LYS A 20 15.08 5.72 -17.31
C LYS A 20 14.55 5.13 -16.01
N ILE A 21 15.15 4.02 -15.55
CA ILE A 21 14.82 3.45 -14.25
C ILE A 21 15.69 4.18 -13.22
N GLN A 22 15.05 4.99 -12.37
CA GLN A 22 15.73 5.63 -11.24
C GLN A 22 15.66 4.72 -10.02
N VAL A 23 16.80 4.49 -9.38
CA VAL A 23 16.90 3.61 -8.22
C VAL A 23 16.17 4.20 -7.02
N ASP A 24 16.18 5.53 -6.87
CA ASP A 24 15.50 6.24 -5.79
C ASP A 24 13.99 6.00 -5.84
N MET A 25 13.37 6.26 -7.01
CA MET A 25 11.94 5.95 -7.23
C MET A 25 11.62 4.49 -6.99
N LEU A 26 12.51 3.56 -7.39
CA LEU A 26 12.33 2.13 -7.17
C LEU A 26 12.26 1.79 -5.69
N ILE A 27 13.22 2.27 -4.91
CA ILE A 27 13.31 2.05 -3.47
C ILE A 27 12.07 2.65 -2.80
N ASP A 28 11.74 3.90 -3.10
CA ASP A 28 10.60 4.60 -2.51
C ASP A 28 9.27 3.90 -2.82
N GLY A 29 9.07 3.45 -4.07
CA GLY A 29 7.90 2.68 -4.44
C GLY A 29 7.83 1.30 -3.76
N MET A 30 8.97 0.61 -3.59
CA MET A 30 9.02 -0.66 -2.85
C MET A 30 8.71 -0.47 -1.36
N LEU A 31 9.20 0.61 -0.75
CA LEU A 31 8.91 0.99 0.64
C LEU A 31 7.43 1.35 0.81
N ALA A 32 6.88 2.17 -0.08
CA ALA A 32 5.46 2.55 -0.05
C ALA A 32 4.54 1.32 -0.14
N SER A 33 4.91 0.34 -0.97
CA SER A 33 4.17 -0.93 -1.09
C SER A 33 4.20 -1.77 0.18
N LEU A 34 5.33 -1.75 0.89
CA LEU A 34 5.50 -2.45 2.17
C LEU A 34 4.60 -1.82 3.24
N VAL A 35 4.62 -0.49 3.31
CA VAL A 35 3.78 0.30 4.23
C VAL A 35 2.30 0.07 3.94
N SER A 36 1.86 0.15 2.68
CA SER A 36 0.45 -0.09 2.31
C SER A 36 -0.07 -1.48 2.67
N SER A 37 0.77 -2.51 2.69
CA SER A 37 0.31 -3.87 3.06
C SER A 37 0.27 -4.12 4.57
N THR A 38 0.76 -3.19 5.40
CA THR A 38 1.00 -3.44 6.83
C THR A 38 -0.29 -3.62 7.62
N ALA A 39 -1.36 -2.87 7.31
CA ALA A 39 -2.61 -2.95 8.08
C ALA A 39 -3.43 -4.23 7.81
N GLY A 40 -3.23 -4.90 6.68
CA GLY A 40 -3.97 -6.10 6.27
C GLY A 40 -3.11 -7.35 6.13
N CYS A 41 -1.87 -7.33 6.63
CA CYS A 41 -0.88 -8.38 6.37
C CYS A 41 -1.31 -9.79 6.81
N LEU A 42 -2.11 -9.90 7.87
CA LEU A 42 -2.65 -11.17 8.37
C LEU A 42 -3.81 -11.70 7.51
N PHE A 43 -4.52 -10.82 6.81
CA PHE A 43 -5.77 -11.14 6.14
C PHE A 43 -5.65 -11.26 4.61
N TYR A 44 -4.52 -10.81 4.04
CA TYR A 44 -4.33 -10.82 2.59
C TYR A 44 -3.87 -12.18 2.06
N THR A 45 -4.53 -12.63 1.00
CA THR A 45 -4.01 -13.69 0.15
C THR A 45 -2.81 -13.19 -0.68
N PRO A 46 -1.94 -14.08 -1.19
CA PRO A 46 -0.74 -13.68 -1.96
C PRO A 46 -1.05 -12.79 -3.17
N TRP A 47 -2.18 -13.05 -3.83
CA TRP A 47 -2.67 -12.25 -4.95
C TRP A 47 -3.11 -10.85 -4.50
N GLN A 48 -3.94 -10.76 -3.44
CA GLN A 48 -4.40 -9.48 -2.89
C GLN A 48 -3.24 -8.61 -2.40
N ALA A 49 -2.27 -9.20 -1.71
CA ALA A 49 -1.08 -8.49 -1.25
C ALA A 49 -0.31 -7.85 -2.43
N THR A 50 -0.22 -8.54 -3.57
CA THR A 50 0.43 -8.01 -4.78
C THR A 50 -0.30 -6.79 -5.32
N VAL A 51 -1.64 -6.87 -5.41
CA VAL A 51 -2.49 -5.77 -5.92
C VAL A 51 -2.48 -4.56 -5.00
N VAL A 52 -2.59 -4.77 -3.68
CA VAL A 52 -2.56 -3.69 -2.69
C VAL A 52 -1.21 -2.96 -2.72
N GLY A 53 -0.11 -3.71 -2.79
CA GLY A 53 1.23 -3.16 -2.91
C GLY A 53 1.44 -2.38 -4.22
N ALA A 54 0.98 -2.93 -5.35
CA ALA A 54 1.02 -2.28 -6.67
C ALA A 54 0.29 -0.94 -6.70
N ILE A 55 -0.89 -0.85 -6.09
CA ILE A 55 -1.65 0.40 -6.01
C ILE A 55 -0.97 1.38 -5.05
N GLY A 56 -0.45 0.88 -3.92
CA GLY A 56 0.28 1.69 -2.94
C GLY A 56 1.52 2.38 -3.52
N SER A 57 2.35 1.66 -4.30
CA SER A 57 3.50 2.28 -4.98
C SER A 57 3.07 3.30 -6.04
N ALA A 58 2.05 2.98 -6.85
CA ALA A 58 1.56 3.89 -7.87
C ALA A 58 1.05 5.21 -7.26
N MET A 59 0.27 5.14 -6.18
CA MET A 59 -0.24 6.31 -5.48
C MET A 59 0.89 7.16 -4.90
N ALA A 60 1.87 6.54 -4.24
CA ALA A 60 3.01 7.26 -3.65
C ALA A 60 3.83 8.02 -4.71
N LEU A 61 4.12 7.39 -5.86
CA LEU A 61 4.89 8.02 -6.95
C LEU A 61 4.16 9.22 -7.57
N LEU A 62 2.83 9.17 -7.65
CA LEU A 62 2.01 10.26 -8.18
C LEU A 62 1.97 11.48 -7.26
N ILE A 63 2.31 11.33 -5.97
CA ILE A 63 2.32 12.43 -5.01
C ILE A 63 3.58 13.28 -5.08
N TYR A 64 4.72 12.76 -5.54
CA TYR A 64 5.95 13.55 -5.73
C TYR A 64 5.73 14.87 -6.52
N PRO A 65 5.16 14.86 -7.74
CA PRO A 65 4.94 16.10 -8.50
C PRO A 65 3.90 17.03 -7.84
N LEU A 66 2.99 16.49 -7.02
CA LEU A 66 2.03 17.28 -6.27
C LEU A 66 2.68 17.97 -5.06
N LEU A 67 3.61 17.30 -4.39
CA LEU A 67 4.41 17.86 -3.30
C LEU A 67 5.34 18.97 -3.80
N GLU A 68 5.97 18.75 -4.96
CA GLU A 68 6.81 19.75 -5.62
C GLU A 68 6.01 21.02 -5.97
N LYS A 69 4.76 20.86 -6.44
CA LYS A 69 3.85 21.98 -6.71
C LYS A 69 3.39 22.70 -5.43
N ALA A 70 3.38 22.01 -4.30
CA ALA A 70 3.05 22.58 -3.00
C ALA A 70 4.25 23.25 -2.32
N GLU A 71 5.42 23.29 -2.96
CA GLU A 71 6.68 23.82 -2.42
C GLU A 71 7.08 23.16 -1.07
N VAL A 72 6.66 21.91 -0.89
CA VAL A 72 7.02 21.10 0.29
C VAL A 72 8.27 20.31 -0.05
N ASP A 73 9.41 20.74 0.49
CA ASP A 73 10.70 20.11 0.25
C ASP A 73 10.89 18.95 1.24
N ASP A 74 10.64 17.72 0.78
CA ASP A 74 10.81 16.49 1.54
C ASP A 74 12.16 15.84 1.16
N PRO A 75 13.20 15.92 2.02
CA PRO A 75 14.55 15.50 1.66
C PRO A 75 14.69 13.99 1.41
N VAL A 76 13.72 13.17 1.87
CA VAL A 76 13.79 11.70 1.80
C VAL A 76 12.50 11.07 1.25
N GLY A 77 11.49 11.87 0.87
CA GLY A 77 10.21 11.34 0.38
C GLY A 77 9.39 10.61 1.46
N VAL A 78 9.56 10.97 2.74
CA VAL A 78 8.82 10.37 3.85
C VAL A 78 7.31 10.54 3.68
N VAL A 79 6.85 11.70 3.22
CA VAL A 79 5.42 12.02 3.08
C VAL A 79 4.74 11.12 2.03
N PRO A 80 5.23 11.02 0.77
CA PRO A 80 4.68 10.10 -0.21
C PRO A 80 4.68 8.65 0.26
N VAL A 81 5.78 8.19 0.87
CA VAL A 81 5.95 6.78 1.26
C VAL A 81 5.08 6.42 2.46
N HIS A 82 5.13 7.23 3.53
CA HIS A 82 4.48 6.89 4.80
C HIS A 82 3.05 7.37 4.85
N VAL A 83 2.74 8.62 4.47
CA VAL A 83 1.40 9.16 4.65
C VAL A 83 0.45 8.56 3.62
N VAL A 84 0.80 8.67 2.33
CA VAL A 84 -0.05 8.17 1.24
C VAL A 84 -0.14 6.65 1.30
N GLY A 85 1.01 5.99 1.51
CA GLY A 85 1.08 4.54 1.69
C GLY A 85 0.23 4.05 2.86
N SER A 86 0.25 4.74 4.01
CA SER A 86 -0.57 4.37 5.18
C SER A 86 -2.05 4.64 4.98
N VAL A 87 -2.43 5.75 4.34
CA VAL A 87 -3.84 6.05 4.06
C VAL A 87 -4.44 4.98 3.15
N TRP A 88 -3.76 4.62 2.05
CA TRP A 88 -4.20 3.51 1.20
C TRP A 88 -4.17 2.18 1.96
N GLY A 89 -3.15 1.98 2.80
CA GLY A 89 -2.99 0.78 3.62
C GLY A 89 -4.11 0.59 4.65
N MET A 90 -4.68 1.65 5.22
CA MET A 90 -5.83 1.54 6.14
C MET A 90 -7.15 1.31 5.41
N ILE A 91 -7.28 1.80 4.18
CA ILE A 91 -8.52 1.67 3.38
C ILE A 91 -8.58 0.28 2.71
N SER A 92 -7.46 -0.23 2.21
CA SER A 92 -7.43 -1.49 1.45
C SER A 92 -7.99 -2.72 2.20
N PRO A 93 -7.75 -2.94 3.51
CA PRO A 93 -8.29 -4.09 4.22
C PRO A 93 -9.81 -4.01 4.32
N ALA A 94 -10.38 -2.81 4.52
CA ALA A 94 -11.83 -2.64 4.55
C ALA A 94 -12.50 -3.05 3.24
N ILE A 95 -11.81 -2.90 2.10
CA ILE A 95 -12.33 -3.24 0.78
C ILE A 95 -12.14 -4.74 0.46
N PHE A 96 -10.94 -5.27 0.74
CA PHE A 96 -10.58 -6.62 0.33
C PHE A 96 -10.95 -7.69 1.38
N VAL A 97 -10.77 -7.40 2.67
CA VAL A 97 -10.96 -8.38 3.76
C VAL A 97 -12.45 -8.58 4.09
N CYS A 98 -13.27 -7.52 4.10
CA CYS A 98 -14.71 -7.64 4.38
C CYS A 98 -15.44 -8.54 3.36
N ARG A 99 -14.90 -8.71 2.15
CA ARG A 99 -15.50 -9.55 1.11
C ARG A 99 -15.21 -11.04 1.31
N ASP A 100 -14.04 -11.39 1.85
CA ASP A 100 -13.67 -12.80 2.10
C ASP A 100 -14.22 -13.32 3.42
N PHE A 101 -14.38 -12.47 4.44
CA PHE A 101 -14.84 -12.87 5.78
C PHE A 101 -16.38 -12.78 6.00
N GLY A 102 -17.18 -12.46 4.98
CA GLY A 102 -18.64 -12.55 5.07
C GLY A 102 -19.30 -11.63 6.11
N LEU A 103 -18.65 -10.52 6.49
CA LEU A 103 -19.15 -9.59 7.51
C LEU A 103 -20.30 -8.68 7.02
N ALA A 104 -20.76 -8.85 5.78
CA ALA A 104 -21.96 -8.17 5.28
C ALA A 104 -23.26 -8.74 5.88
N ASP A 105 -23.26 -10.00 6.35
CA ASP A 105 -24.47 -10.67 6.87
C ASP A 105 -24.61 -10.56 8.40
N HIS A 106 -23.50 -10.36 9.14
CA HIS A 106 -23.53 -10.14 10.58
C HIS A 106 -23.31 -8.67 10.93
N GLN A 107 -24.39 -7.90 10.81
CA GLN A 107 -24.57 -6.67 11.57
C GLN A 107 -24.16 -6.92 13.03
N VAL A 108 -23.21 -6.14 13.54
CA VAL A 108 -23.08 -5.87 14.98
C VAL A 108 -22.88 -7.13 15.86
N SER A 109 -21.67 -7.68 15.89
CA SER A 109 -21.18 -8.36 17.11
C SER A 109 -20.10 -7.52 17.77
N LEU A 110 -20.56 -6.47 18.46
CA LEU A 110 -19.80 -5.74 19.48
C LEU A 110 -19.61 -6.62 20.74
N ARG A 111 -19.05 -7.83 20.60
CA ARG A 111 -18.70 -8.74 21.71
C ARG A 111 -17.54 -9.66 21.33
N GLY A 112 -16.47 -9.62 22.15
CA GLY A 112 -15.31 -10.53 22.14
C GLY A 112 -14.18 -10.00 21.24
N VAL A 113 -13.00 -9.61 21.70
CA VAL A 113 -12.17 -10.20 22.76
C VAL A 113 -12.30 -11.73 22.78
N ASP A 114 -11.97 -12.37 21.66
CA ASP A 114 -11.61 -13.78 21.57
C ASP A 114 -10.59 -13.86 20.41
N ILE A 115 -9.33 -13.46 20.63
CA ILE A 115 -8.24 -14.35 21.07
C ILE A 115 -8.35 -15.73 20.39
N TYR A 116 -7.52 -15.91 19.35
CA TYR A 116 -7.20 -17.19 18.72
C TYR A 116 -7.05 -18.32 19.76
N PRO A 117 -7.70 -19.49 19.60
CA PRO A 117 -7.21 -20.70 20.25
C PRO A 117 -5.95 -21.15 19.50
N MET A 118 -4.78 -20.83 20.06
CA MET A 118 -3.50 -21.47 19.70
C MET A 118 -3.62 -22.97 20.02
N LYS A 119 -3.58 -23.80 18.98
CA LYS A 119 -3.35 -25.24 19.10
C LYS A 119 -1.92 -25.55 18.64
#